data_AF-A0A968SSE4-F1
#
_entry.id   AF-A0A968SSE4-F1
#
_cell.length_a   1.000
_cell.length_b   1.000
_cell.length_c   1.000
_cell.angle_alpha   90.00
_cell.angle_beta   90.00
_cell.angle_gamma   90.00
#
_symmetry.space_group_name_H-M   'P 1'
#
loop_
_entity.id
_entity.type
_entity.pdbx_description
1 polymer ?
#
loop_
_entity_poly.entity_id
_entity_poly.type
_entity_poly.pdbx_seq_one_letter_code
_entity_poly.pdbx_strand_id
1 'polypeptide(L)'
;MTKQRRAMLLLSTAMLVSVLALLSVSVVMGGRQSARERWEQHGPRHYLLDITIRGDQTLVRMQIEVRDGTMLKGVDLNTGRALSAERIARYYTILPVERLFDRIELQSYGARSLRHRIAGSAPWLARQLGWCVIQPLRAEYDSALGYPKTFQFRHNVCARKEPFAGELRVRALD
;
A
#
# COMPACT_ATOMS: atom_id res chain seq x y z
N MET A 1 -44.57 -14.81 34.39
CA MET A 1 -43.64 -14.73 33.23
C MET A 1 -42.40 -15.55 33.52
N THR A 2 -42.21 -16.65 32.79
CA THR A 2 -41.38 -17.81 33.17
C THR A 2 -39.90 -17.65 32.79
N LYS A 3 -39.02 -18.15 33.69
CA LYS A 3 -37.54 -18.18 33.58
C LYS A 3 -37.02 -18.61 32.19
N GLN A 4 -37.76 -19.45 31.47
CA GLN A 4 -37.42 -19.93 30.13
C GLN A 4 -37.37 -18.83 29.05
N ARG A 5 -38.22 -17.80 29.12
CA ARG A 5 -38.20 -16.71 28.11
C ARG A 5 -36.97 -15.81 28.22
N ARG A 6 -36.38 -15.71 29.41
CA ARG A 6 -35.14 -14.93 29.63
C ARG A 6 -33.90 -15.66 29.11
N ALA A 7 -33.86 -16.99 29.23
CA ALA A 7 -32.75 -17.79 28.71
C ALA A 7 -32.69 -17.79 27.17
N MET A 8 -33.86 -17.83 26.51
CA MET A 8 -33.92 -17.86 25.03
C MET A 8 -33.52 -16.51 24.40
N LEU A 9 -33.87 -15.38 25.03
CA LEU A 9 -33.44 -14.05 24.57
C LEU A 9 -31.92 -13.83 24.71
N LEU A 10 -31.32 -14.36 25.78
CA LEU A 10 -29.87 -14.23 26.02
C LEU A 10 -29.03 -15.03 25.00
N LEU A 11 -29.51 -16.20 24.57
CA LEU A 11 -28.85 -17.02 23.54
C LEU A 11 -28.90 -16.39 22.14
N SER A 12 -30.00 -15.72 21.77
CA SER A 12 -30.12 -15.01 20.49
C SER A 12 -29.24 -13.76 20.41
N THR A 13 -29.07 -13.02 21.51
CA THR A 13 -28.16 -11.86 21.55
C THR A 13 -26.69 -12.27 21.48
N ALA A 14 -26.31 -13.42 22.06
CA ALA A 14 -24.93 -13.90 22.02
C ALA A 14 -24.49 -14.30 20.61
N MET A 15 -25.35 -14.95 19.81
CA MET A 15 -25.03 -15.29 18.42
C MET A 15 -24.92 -14.06 17.50
N LEU A 16 -25.75 -13.03 17.69
CA LEU A 16 -25.69 -11.81 16.86
C LEU A 16 -24.36 -11.05 17.07
N VAL A 17 -23.85 -11.01 18.30
CA VAL A 17 -22.57 -10.37 18.63
C VAL A 17 -21.39 -11.15 18.04
N SER A 18 -21.46 -12.49 18.00
CA SER A 18 -20.42 -13.33 17.38
C SER A 18 -20.34 -13.17 15.86
N VAL A 19 -21.46 -12.99 15.16
CA VAL A 19 -21.47 -12.76 13.70
C VAL A 19 -20.90 -11.38 13.34
N LEU A 20 -21.19 -10.33 14.12
CA LEU A 20 -20.61 -8.99 13.92
C LEU A 20 -19.11 -8.92 14.23
N ALA A 21 -18.60 -9.73 15.15
CA ALA A 21 -17.16 -9.81 15.45
C ALA A 21 -16.35 -10.54 14.36
N LEU A 22 -16.97 -11.47 13.62
CA LEU A 22 -16.32 -12.16 12.48
C LEU A 22 -16.29 -11.31 11.20
N LEU A 23 -17.25 -10.39 11.02
CA LEU A 23 -17.29 -9.48 9.87
C LEU A 23 -16.24 -8.36 9.92
N SER A 24 -15.74 -8.01 11.10
CA SER A 24 -14.82 -6.87 11.27
C SER A 24 -13.33 -7.23 11.10
N VAL A 25 -12.95 -8.50 11.19
CA VAL A 25 -11.55 -8.95 10.98
C VAL A 25 -11.17 -8.94 9.49
N SER A 26 -12.13 -9.03 8.57
CA SER A 26 -11.90 -8.98 7.11
C SER A 26 -11.48 -7.60 6.59
N VAL A 27 -11.67 -6.53 7.37
CA VAL A 27 -11.59 -5.15 6.84
C VAL A 27 -10.14 -4.70 6.58
N VAL A 28 -9.15 -5.19 7.36
CA VAL A 28 -7.76 -4.66 7.28
C VAL A 28 -6.88 -5.42 6.28
N MET A 29 -7.08 -6.73 6.08
CA MET A 29 -6.43 -7.49 4.99
C MET A 29 -7.27 -7.47 3.70
N GLY A 30 -8.59 -7.39 3.81
CA GLY A 30 -9.50 -7.35 2.67
C GLY A 30 -9.45 -6.04 1.88
N GLY A 31 -9.07 -4.93 2.52
CA GLY A 31 -9.00 -3.61 1.85
C GLY A 31 -8.08 -3.61 0.63
N ARG A 32 -6.87 -4.19 0.73
CA ARG A 32 -5.91 -4.26 -0.38
C ARG A 32 -6.32 -5.26 -1.45
N GLN A 33 -6.72 -6.46 -1.08
CA GLN A 33 -7.06 -7.50 -2.05
C GLN A 33 -8.30 -7.08 -2.86
N SER A 34 -9.31 -6.55 -2.17
CA SER A 34 -10.48 -5.95 -2.82
C SER A 34 -10.09 -4.76 -3.71
N ALA A 35 -9.11 -3.93 -3.30
CA ALA A 35 -8.61 -2.84 -4.13
C ALA A 35 -7.87 -3.34 -5.38
N ARG A 36 -7.06 -4.40 -5.27
CA ARG A 36 -6.40 -5.05 -6.41
C ARG A 36 -7.43 -5.63 -7.38
N GLU A 37 -8.44 -6.34 -6.88
CA GLU A 37 -9.54 -6.87 -7.68
C GLU A 37 -10.29 -5.75 -8.43
N ARG A 38 -10.60 -4.63 -7.76
CA ARG A 38 -11.21 -3.47 -8.42
C ARG A 38 -10.33 -2.91 -9.55
N TRP A 39 -9.03 -2.81 -9.33
CA TRP A 39 -8.08 -2.36 -10.36
C TRP A 39 -8.02 -3.35 -11.54
N GLU A 40 -7.94 -4.65 -11.27
CA GLU A 40 -7.88 -5.67 -12.32
C GLU A 40 -9.17 -5.72 -13.16
N GLN A 41 -10.32 -5.43 -12.55
CA GLN A 41 -11.63 -5.42 -13.22
C GLN A 41 -11.94 -4.10 -13.95
N HIS A 42 -11.61 -2.96 -13.34
CA HIS A 42 -12.10 -1.64 -13.77
C HIS A 42 -10.98 -0.62 -14.01
N GLY A 43 -9.72 -0.98 -13.79
CA GLY A 43 -8.59 -0.09 -13.98
C GLY A 43 -8.42 0.30 -15.45
N PRO A 44 -8.17 1.59 -15.76
CA PRO A 44 -7.91 2.03 -17.12
C PRO A 44 -6.62 1.39 -17.64
N ARG A 45 -6.63 1.03 -18.93
CA ARG A 45 -5.43 0.48 -19.60
C ARG A 45 -4.47 1.58 -20.01
N HIS A 46 -4.97 2.80 -20.25
CA HIS A 46 -4.18 3.97 -20.61
C HIS A 46 -4.42 5.10 -19.62
N TYR A 47 -3.38 5.54 -18.91
CA TYR A 47 -3.50 6.54 -17.86
C TYR A 47 -2.25 7.39 -17.68
N LEU A 48 -2.42 8.59 -17.13
CA LEU A 48 -1.35 9.39 -16.55
C LEU A 48 -1.23 9.08 -15.07
N LEU A 49 0.01 8.90 -14.64
CA LEU A 49 0.42 8.74 -13.26
C LEU A 49 1.14 10.00 -12.81
N ASP A 50 0.45 10.83 -12.03
CA ASP A 50 1.06 11.99 -11.38
C ASP A 50 1.63 11.55 -10.04
N ILE A 51 2.94 11.62 -9.89
CA ILE A 51 3.68 11.19 -8.70
C ILE A 51 4.28 12.41 -8.02
N THR A 52 4.05 12.52 -6.71
CA THR A 52 4.76 13.45 -5.84
C THR A 52 5.49 12.67 -4.76
N ILE A 53 6.81 12.81 -4.71
CA ILE A 53 7.66 12.24 -3.67
C ILE A 53 8.24 13.37 -2.85
N ARG A 54 7.98 13.36 -1.54
CA ARG A 54 8.48 14.35 -0.59
C ARG A 54 9.41 13.66 0.41
N GLY A 55 10.68 14.02 0.37
CA GLY A 55 11.67 13.78 1.43
C GLY A 55 11.97 15.06 2.20
N ASP A 56 12.96 15.03 3.09
CA ASP A 56 13.28 16.18 3.97
C ASP A 56 13.87 17.35 3.17
N GLN A 57 14.69 17.06 2.15
CA GLN A 57 15.30 18.08 1.29
C GLN A 57 14.90 17.98 -0.19
N THR A 58 14.11 16.97 -0.56
CA THR A 58 13.81 16.69 -1.97
C THR A 58 12.30 16.63 -2.21
N LEU A 59 11.81 17.44 -3.15
CA LEU A 59 10.48 17.31 -3.71
C LEU A 59 10.60 16.90 -5.18
N VAL A 60 10.22 15.67 -5.52
CA VAL A 60 10.16 15.20 -6.89
C VAL A 60 8.70 15.17 -7.33
N ARG A 61 8.38 15.90 -8.39
CA ARG A 61 7.07 15.82 -9.04
C ARG A 61 7.28 15.35 -10.47
N MET A 62 6.58 14.30 -10.85
CA MET A 62 6.65 13.78 -12.21
C MET A 62 5.30 13.26 -12.67
N GLN A 63 5.09 13.32 -13.97
CA GLN A 63 3.95 12.72 -14.64
C GLN A 63 4.44 11.67 -15.60
N ILE A 64 3.85 10.47 -15.56
CA ILE A 64 4.25 9.35 -16.42
C ILE A 64 3.01 8.83 -17.12
N GLU A 65 3.06 8.72 -18.44
CA GLU A 65 2.04 8.03 -19.21
C GLU A 65 2.30 6.54 -19.21
N VAL A 66 1.27 5.77 -18.88
CA VAL A 66 1.31 4.30 -18.84
C VAL A 66 0.21 3.77 -19.74
N ARG A 67 0.56 2.81 -20.60
CA ARG A 67 -0.40 2.07 -21.43
C ARG A 67 -0.09 0.58 -21.33
N ASP A 68 -1.11 -0.21 -20.99
CA ASP A 68 -1.01 -1.66 -20.84
C ASP A 68 0.14 -2.08 -19.93
N GLY A 69 0.31 -1.35 -18.81
CA GLY A 69 1.39 -1.54 -17.85
C GLY A 69 2.76 -1.04 -18.30
N THR A 70 2.90 -0.54 -19.53
CA THR A 70 4.15 -0.02 -20.09
C THR A 70 4.26 1.50 -19.96
N MET A 71 5.37 2.00 -19.43
CA MET A 71 5.62 3.44 -19.37
C MET A 71 6.07 3.96 -20.74
N LEU A 72 5.32 4.90 -21.30
CA LEU A 72 5.58 5.45 -22.63
C LEU A 72 6.47 6.69 -22.58
N LYS A 73 6.06 7.66 -21.75
CA LYS A 73 6.77 8.94 -21.60
C LYS A 73 6.62 9.44 -20.18
N GLY A 74 7.53 10.31 -19.76
CA GLY A 74 7.36 11.03 -18.51
C GLY A 74 7.96 12.41 -18.55
N VAL A 75 7.48 13.28 -17.68
CA VAL A 75 7.92 14.67 -17.54
C VAL A 75 8.22 14.94 -16.08
N ASP A 76 9.38 15.55 -15.81
CA ASP A 76 9.70 16.11 -14.51
C ASP A 76 8.94 17.43 -14.37
N LEU A 77 7.90 17.45 -13.53
CA LEU A 77 7.01 18.60 -13.37
C LEU A 77 7.68 19.78 -12.67
N ASN A 78 8.83 19.57 -12.02
CA ASN A 78 9.58 20.68 -11.42
C ASN A 78 10.36 21.46 -12.48
N THR A 79 10.79 20.80 -13.56
CA THR A 79 11.66 21.40 -14.60
C THR A 79 10.99 21.53 -15.97
N GLY A 80 9.83 20.88 -16.17
CA GLY A 80 9.16 20.76 -17.46
C GLY A 80 9.88 19.84 -18.46
N ARG A 81 11.01 19.22 -18.07
CA ARG A 81 11.82 18.40 -18.98
C ARG A 81 11.27 16.99 -19.09
N ALA A 82 11.35 16.42 -20.29
CA ALA A 82 11.11 15.00 -20.48
C ALA A 82 12.09 14.17 -19.62
N LEU A 83 11.58 13.11 -19.01
CA LEU A 83 12.40 12.11 -18.33
C LEU A 83 13.18 11.32 -19.40
N SER A 84 14.46 11.07 -19.13
CA SER A 84 15.27 10.19 -19.99
C SER A 84 14.74 8.76 -19.98
N ALA A 85 14.99 8.01 -21.05
CA ALA A 85 14.62 6.59 -21.12
C ALA A 85 15.20 5.78 -19.96
N GLU A 86 16.44 6.06 -19.53
CA GLU A 86 17.06 5.42 -18.37
C GLU A 86 16.28 5.72 -17.07
N ARG A 87 15.85 6.97 -16.89
CA ARG A 87 15.08 7.38 -15.70
C ARG A 87 13.70 6.73 -15.70
N ILE A 88 13.04 6.63 -16.86
CA ILE A 88 11.78 5.88 -17.03
C ILE A 88 12.01 4.39 -16.69
N ALA A 89 13.03 3.75 -17.26
CA ALA A 89 13.34 2.34 -17.01
C ALA A 89 13.60 2.04 -15.52
N ARG A 90 14.26 2.97 -14.80
CA ARG A 90 14.47 2.85 -13.35
C ARG A 90 13.15 2.84 -12.58
N TYR A 91 12.21 3.69 -12.98
CA TYR A 91 10.89 3.78 -12.35
C TYR A 91 9.92 2.68 -12.77
N TYR A 92 10.11 2.08 -13.94
CA TYR A 92 9.28 1.00 -14.46
C TYR A 92 9.15 -0.18 -13.50
N THR A 93 10.21 -0.49 -12.76
CA THR A 93 10.20 -1.58 -11.77
C THR A 93 9.33 -1.31 -10.54
N ILE A 94 8.81 -0.09 -10.39
CA ILE A 94 8.21 0.39 -9.14
C ILE A 94 6.86 1.05 -9.35
N LEU A 95 6.72 1.94 -10.33
CA LEU A 95 5.60 2.89 -10.37
C LEU A 95 4.35 2.43 -11.13
N PRO A 96 4.34 1.45 -12.06
CA PRO A 96 3.07 0.92 -12.57
C PRO A 96 2.20 0.44 -11.41
N VAL A 97 0.88 0.65 -11.51
CA VAL A 97 -0.04 0.41 -10.39
C VAL A 97 0.02 -1.05 -9.94
N GLU A 98 0.16 -1.97 -10.90
CA GLU A 98 0.32 -3.40 -10.67
C GLU A 98 1.55 -3.71 -9.83
N ARG A 99 2.69 -3.06 -10.15
CA ARG A 99 3.96 -3.23 -9.43
C ARG A 99 3.91 -2.65 -8.02
N LEU A 100 3.12 -1.60 -7.83
CA LEU A 100 2.92 -1.01 -6.50
C LEU A 100 2.24 -1.99 -5.56
N PHE A 101 1.20 -2.71 -6.00
CA PHE A 101 0.57 -3.75 -5.16
C PHE A 101 1.59 -4.78 -4.66
N ASP A 102 2.40 -5.32 -5.56
CA ASP A 102 3.42 -6.32 -5.22
C ASP A 102 4.48 -5.74 -4.25
N ARG A 103 4.88 -4.49 -4.44
CA ARG A 103 5.86 -3.84 -3.55
C ARG A 103 5.28 -3.53 -2.17
N ILE A 104 4.04 -3.04 -2.11
CA ILE A 104 3.31 -2.83 -0.86
C ILE A 104 3.23 -4.17 -0.09
N GLU A 105 2.98 -5.26 -0.81
CA GLU A 105 2.90 -6.61 -0.27
C GLU A 105 4.24 -7.11 0.29
N LEU A 106 5.30 -7.06 -0.52
CA LEU A 106 6.65 -7.46 -0.13
C LEU A 106 7.13 -6.71 1.12
N GLN A 107 6.88 -5.40 1.19
CA GLN A 107 7.27 -4.59 2.34
C GLN A 107 6.42 -4.91 3.59
N SER A 108 5.12 -5.13 3.42
CA SER A 108 4.21 -5.40 4.54
C SER A 108 4.48 -6.77 5.19
N TYR A 109 4.64 -7.82 4.37
CA TYR A 109 4.87 -9.18 4.88
C TYR A 109 6.34 -9.46 5.18
N GLY A 110 7.27 -9.00 4.35
CA GLY A 110 8.70 -9.23 4.55
C GLY A 110 9.22 -8.63 5.85
N ALA A 111 8.75 -7.44 6.20
CA ALA A 111 9.10 -6.80 7.47
C ALA A 111 8.54 -7.57 8.68
N ARG A 112 7.30 -8.08 8.59
CA ARG A 112 6.64 -8.80 9.68
C ARG A 112 7.24 -10.20 9.88
N SER A 113 7.52 -10.93 8.80
CA SER A 113 8.08 -12.29 8.88
C SER A 113 9.50 -12.29 9.43
N LEU A 114 10.37 -11.38 8.97
CA LEU A 114 11.73 -11.24 9.49
C LEU A 114 11.72 -10.87 10.97
N ARG A 115 10.86 -9.91 11.36
CA ARG A 115 10.73 -9.50 12.76
C ARG A 115 10.28 -10.66 13.65
N HIS A 116 9.29 -11.45 13.23
CA HIS A 116 8.85 -12.62 14.00
C HIS A 116 9.94 -13.70 14.12
N ARG A 117 10.68 -13.97 13.03
CA ARG A 117 11.76 -14.96 13.05
C ARG A 117 12.88 -14.57 14.02
N ILE A 118 13.31 -13.31 14.01
CA ILE A 118 14.38 -12.83 14.90
C ILE A 118 13.86 -12.70 16.33
N ALA A 119 12.60 -12.30 16.54
CA ALA A 119 12.02 -12.18 17.87
C ALA A 119 11.91 -13.52 18.60
N GLY A 120 11.74 -14.64 17.87
CA GLY A 120 11.68 -15.97 18.47
C GLY A 120 13.02 -16.50 18.98
N SER A 121 14.14 -16.13 18.34
CA SER A 121 15.48 -16.66 18.63
C SER A 121 16.42 -15.66 19.32
N ALA A 122 16.23 -14.35 19.13
CA ALA A 122 17.06 -13.32 19.75
C ALA A 122 16.24 -12.03 20.02
N PRO A 123 15.46 -11.98 21.11
CA PRO A 123 14.57 -10.84 21.40
C PRO A 123 15.28 -9.49 21.60
N TRP A 124 16.53 -9.51 22.09
CA TRP A 124 17.36 -8.32 22.22
C TRP A 124 17.78 -7.79 20.84
N LEU A 125 18.19 -8.69 19.95
CA LEU A 125 18.55 -8.37 18.57
C LEU A 125 17.31 -7.94 17.78
N ALA A 126 16.14 -8.52 18.02
CA ALA A 126 14.89 -8.07 17.41
C ALA A 126 14.50 -6.65 17.81
N ARG A 127 14.75 -6.25 19.07
CA ARG A 127 14.60 -4.85 19.52
C ARG A 127 15.64 -3.94 18.87
N GLN A 128 16.89 -4.40 18.81
CA GLN A 128 18.01 -3.68 18.21
C GLN A 128 18.02 -3.75 16.67
N LEU A 129 17.16 -4.51 16.03
CA LEU A 129 16.96 -4.48 14.58
C LEU A 129 15.58 -3.94 14.24
N GLY A 130 14.68 -3.81 15.21
CA GLY A 130 13.36 -3.22 15.02
C GLY A 130 13.40 -1.78 14.48
N TRP A 131 14.48 -1.04 14.74
CA TRP A 131 14.74 0.27 14.13
C TRP A 131 15.38 0.18 12.72
N CYS A 132 15.99 -0.96 12.35
CA CYS A 132 16.47 -1.28 11.00
C CYS A 132 15.43 -1.97 10.11
N VAL A 133 14.34 -2.49 10.66
CA VAL A 133 13.28 -3.14 9.89
C VAL A 133 12.49 -2.06 9.15
N ILE A 134 12.28 -2.27 7.85
CA ILE A 134 11.41 -1.44 7.00
C ILE A 134 10.07 -1.29 7.72
N GLN A 135 9.70 -0.07 8.10
CA GLN A 135 8.40 0.14 8.72
C GLN A 135 7.29 -0.20 7.73
N PRO A 136 6.20 -0.83 8.20
CA PRO A 136 5.11 -1.24 7.33
C PRO A 136 4.59 -0.02 6.58
N LEU A 137 4.60 -0.13 5.25
CA LEU A 137 4.11 0.91 4.38
C LEU A 137 2.62 1.09 4.63
N ARG A 138 2.21 2.34 4.92
CA ARG A 138 0.79 2.69 4.95
C ARG A 138 0.38 3.01 3.53
N ALA A 139 -0.62 2.31 3.02
CA ALA A 139 -1.22 2.57 1.72
C ALA A 139 -2.70 2.88 1.93
N GLU A 140 -3.16 3.95 1.29
CA GLU A 140 -4.58 4.26 1.12
C GLU A 140 -4.95 3.96 -0.34
N TYR A 141 -6.07 3.27 -0.54
CA TYR A 141 -6.52 2.86 -1.86
C TYR A 141 -7.67 3.74 -2.32
N ASP A 142 -7.73 3.98 -3.62
CA ASP A 142 -8.90 4.60 -4.21
C ASP A 142 -10.13 3.69 -4.06
N SER A 143 -11.24 4.29 -3.64
CA SER A 143 -12.47 3.55 -3.36
C SER A 143 -13.17 3.05 -4.63
N ALA A 144 -13.01 3.74 -5.76
CA ALA A 144 -13.66 3.42 -7.02
C ALA A 144 -12.80 2.45 -7.85
N LEU A 145 -11.56 2.84 -8.12
CA LEU A 145 -10.65 2.13 -9.04
C LEU A 145 -9.65 1.23 -8.31
N GLY A 146 -9.48 1.37 -7.00
CA GLY A 146 -8.64 0.47 -6.21
C GLY A 146 -7.13 0.71 -6.28
N TYR A 147 -6.62 1.66 -7.07
CA TYR A 147 -5.17 1.93 -7.11
C TYR A 147 -4.66 2.50 -5.77
N PRO A 148 -3.36 2.31 -5.43
CA PRO A 148 -2.76 2.95 -4.26
C PRO A 148 -2.63 4.47 -4.46
N LYS A 149 -3.48 5.25 -3.79
CA LYS A 149 -3.54 6.73 -3.90
C LYS A 149 -2.47 7.41 -3.07
N THR A 150 -2.28 6.95 -1.85
CA THR A 150 -1.27 7.49 -0.94
C THR A 150 -0.41 6.32 -0.47
N PHE A 151 0.91 6.49 -0.46
CA PHE A 151 1.77 5.57 0.26
C PHE A 151 2.84 6.29 1.06
N GLN A 152 3.19 5.72 2.20
CA GLN A 152 4.31 6.18 3.01
C GLN A 152 5.25 5.03 3.25
N PHE A 153 6.52 5.20 2.89
CA PHE A 153 7.55 4.28 3.34
C PHE A 153 8.68 5.02 4.02
N ARG A 154 9.15 4.43 5.09
CA ARG A 154 10.46 4.76 5.61
C ARG A 154 11.45 3.79 5.01
N HIS A 155 12.42 4.31 4.28
CA HIS A 155 13.67 3.57 4.13
C HIS A 155 14.24 3.35 5.53
N ASN A 156 14.82 2.18 5.75
CA ASN A 156 15.36 1.82 7.05
C ASN A 156 16.36 2.87 7.54
N VAL A 157 16.34 3.13 8.85
CA VAL A 157 17.28 4.05 9.52
C VAL A 157 18.75 3.62 9.27
N CYS A 158 18.96 2.34 8.96
CA CYS A 158 20.26 1.72 8.75
C CYS A 158 20.83 1.92 7.34
N ALA A 159 20.03 2.31 6.33
CA ALA A 159 20.56 2.72 5.03
C ALA A 159 20.96 4.19 4.95
N ARG A 160 20.85 4.97 6.05
CA ARG A 160 21.10 6.42 6.09
C ARG A 160 20.41 7.18 4.95
N LYS A 161 19.22 6.75 4.53
CA LYS A 161 18.41 7.45 3.54
C LYS A 161 17.20 8.06 4.21
N GLU A 162 16.92 9.31 3.87
CA GLU A 162 15.83 10.10 4.42
C GLU A 162 14.48 9.38 4.22
N PRO A 163 13.56 9.48 5.19
CA PRO A 163 12.20 9.00 5.00
C PRO A 163 11.54 9.81 3.88
N PHE A 164 10.65 9.18 3.10
CA PHE A 164 9.88 9.92 2.12
C PHE A 164 8.46 9.40 1.96
N ALA A 165 7.55 10.35 1.72
CA ALA A 165 6.15 10.08 1.45
C ALA A 165 5.89 10.21 -0.05
N GLY A 166 5.05 9.33 -0.58
CA GLY A 166 4.61 9.38 -1.97
C GLY A 166 3.10 9.56 -2.05
N GLU A 167 2.67 10.43 -2.96
CA GLU A 167 1.28 10.55 -3.39
C GLU A 167 1.22 10.22 -4.87
N LEU A 168 0.20 9.45 -5.27
CA LEU A 168 -0.07 9.13 -6.66
C LEU A 168 -1.49 9.49 -7.02
N ARG A 169 -1.64 10.03 -8.22
CA ARG A 169 -2.93 10.26 -8.83
C ARG A 169 -2.92 9.61 -10.19
N VAL A 170 -3.96 8.82 -10.43
CA VAL A 170 -4.21 8.18 -11.72
C VAL A 170 -5.26 9.02 -12.43
N ARG A 171 -4.99 9.38 -13.68
CA ARG A 171 -5.97 10.01 -14.58
C ARG A 171 -6.08 9.15 -15.83
N ALA A 172 -7.25 8.58 -16.08
CA ALA A 172 -7.52 7.85 -17.31
C ALA A 172 -7.33 8.77 -18.53
N LEU A 173 -6.81 8.20 -19.61
CA LEU A 173 -6.61 8.89 -20.90
C LEU A 173 -7.50 8.32 -22.02
N ASP A 174 -8.41 7.42 -21.65
CA ASP A 174 -9.38 6.78 -22.54
C ASP A 174 -10.27 7.81 -23.25
#